data_AF-A0A497Q5I6-F1
#
_entry.id   AF-A0A497Q5I6-F1
#
_cell.length_a   1.000
_cell.length_b   1.000
_cell.length_c   1.000
_cell.angle_alpha   90.00
_cell.angle_beta   90.00
_cell.angle_gamma   90.00
#
_symmetry.space_group_name_H-M   'P 1'
#
loop_
_entity.id
_entity.type
_entity.pdbx_description
1 polymer ?
#
loop_
_entity_poly.entity_id
_entity_poly.type
_entity_poly.pdbx_seq_one_letter_code
_entity_poly.pdbx_strand_id
1 'polypeptide(L)'
;MGSNDSPVVSHEPVVQLEFESVDIAYDERYLYAACRDHKIRVWSKADWQLVAELGVTDTMPLAVAVDDSRVYATCEKRVYVWNKETWGMTGWFELSYQAVTSRLHGDYFYIGAQEGRLVSIQKDTHETNSWQLHKSDITSIWSDDKIICTCTRKEEPRVWLKNPDAAPSELARLDKKGKGGVLGGTSEFVLVGTPAGEIAVFDRGEYSLVRTLEPRKSNAIHSLWASNYYVIAANSNGTLSVWDLRRGEELGEISFRGTRNQWITADHDLVYVATTGDIQIIRLMAGGQPLDVMSEGPSTWKESLLKTSPYDVLEATIQLEKRGDEKYKEGLFREAVLEYENALQQLIDNTHALQEVPTERQMLTEELNSKLGRALLKSKIIDIEELSYQVRQLSEELDIRKRTDMAPDDVEKLWSEASRAIKESRVLAEAQAADMLSYQLTAAANKLDHELQDAMERYNAFRETINQAMVLIRGISNEWRWMERKRTSLTERKEFLEGAIGRISEALKAADEDSEVSKILSGALEEYRRLDSQIDRIITSHEEEEVAPFMDKEEVTSAIESLLSVIPQKRASLSSIENSKQRELERQKILSALQQALESAESFKLSKQAKAVQAEIEALESLGQQ
;
A
#
# COMPACT_ATOMS: atom_id res chain seq x y z
N MET A 1 41.93 -1.68 43.90
CA MET A 1 40.96 -0.57 43.97
C MET A 1 39.82 -0.97 43.05
N GLY A 2 38.66 -1.30 43.62
CA GLY A 2 37.60 -2.05 42.93
C GLY A 2 36.86 -1.19 41.91
N SER A 3 36.62 -1.74 40.71
CA SER A 3 35.66 -1.18 39.77
C SER A 3 34.26 -1.41 40.34
N ASN A 4 33.58 -0.31 40.68
CA ASN A 4 32.14 -0.32 40.88
C ASN A 4 31.48 -0.37 39.49
N ASP A 5 31.59 -1.51 38.80
CA ASP A 5 30.79 -1.80 37.60
C ASP A 5 29.38 -2.16 38.04
N SER A 6 28.62 -1.13 38.45
CA SER A 6 27.17 -1.25 38.55
C SER A 6 26.65 -1.47 37.12
N PRO A 7 25.75 -2.43 36.86
CA PRO A 7 25.20 -2.61 35.53
C PRO A 7 24.56 -1.29 35.08
N VAL A 8 24.97 -0.82 33.91
CA VAL A 8 24.60 0.50 33.42
C VAL A 8 23.10 0.58 33.09
N VAL A 9 22.52 -0.58 32.77
CA VAL A 9 21.10 -0.79 32.54
C VAL A 9 20.51 -1.60 33.69
N SER A 10 19.37 -1.12 34.19
CA SER A 10 18.51 -1.79 35.17
C SER A 10 17.08 -1.88 34.60
N HIS A 11 16.17 -2.51 35.33
CA HIS A 11 14.78 -2.62 34.91
C HIS A 11 13.86 -2.36 36.10
N GLU A 12 12.69 -1.81 35.81
CA GLU A 12 11.57 -1.69 36.74
C GLU A 12 10.42 -2.57 36.23
N PRO A 13 9.92 -3.53 37.02
CA PRO A 13 8.75 -4.30 36.63
C PRO A 13 7.51 -3.41 36.62
N VAL A 14 6.83 -3.33 35.49
CA VAL A 14 5.60 -2.54 35.35
C VAL A 14 4.41 -3.44 35.66
N VAL A 15 4.26 -4.54 34.93
CA VAL A 15 3.18 -5.53 35.11
C VAL A 15 3.68 -6.93 34.76
N GLN A 16 3.14 -7.93 35.46
CA GLN A 16 3.29 -9.35 35.15
C GLN A 16 1.91 -9.92 34.84
N LEU A 17 1.72 -10.45 33.62
CA LEU A 17 0.48 -11.09 33.19
C LEU A 17 0.67 -12.61 33.26
N GLU A 18 -0.12 -13.30 34.08
CA GLU A 18 0.02 -14.74 34.35
C GLU A 18 -0.51 -15.63 33.21
N PHE A 19 0.06 -15.46 32.00
CA PHE A 19 -0.28 -16.25 30.82
C PHE A 19 0.96 -16.67 30.05
N GLU A 20 1.02 -17.94 29.65
CA GLU A 20 2.09 -18.44 28.79
C GLU A 20 1.86 -17.99 27.34
N SER A 21 2.82 -17.23 26.80
CA SER A 21 2.78 -16.75 25.41
C SER A 21 4.00 -17.21 24.60
N VAL A 22 3.78 -17.47 23.31
CA VAL A 22 4.81 -17.85 22.35
C VAL A 22 5.33 -16.62 21.60
N ASP A 23 4.46 -15.66 21.32
CA ASP A 23 4.76 -14.45 20.54
C ASP A 23 3.92 -13.27 21.03
N ILE A 24 4.43 -12.06 20.85
CA ILE A 24 3.81 -10.80 21.27
C ILE A 24 3.92 -9.77 20.14
N ALA A 25 2.81 -9.10 19.87
CA ALA A 25 2.73 -7.91 19.04
C ALA A 25 2.04 -6.77 19.81
N TYR A 26 2.21 -5.54 19.36
CA TYR A 26 1.58 -4.38 19.98
C TYR A 26 1.19 -3.35 18.93
N ASP A 27 0.27 -2.46 19.32
CA ASP A 27 0.02 -1.19 18.65
C ASP A 27 0.06 -0.05 19.69
N GLU A 28 -0.39 1.14 19.31
CA GLU A 28 -0.43 2.30 20.22
C GLU A 28 -1.27 2.04 21.48
N ARG A 29 -2.34 1.26 21.39
CA ARG A 29 -3.39 1.12 22.43
C ARG A 29 -3.36 -0.22 23.16
N TYR A 30 -2.94 -1.29 22.48
CA TYR A 30 -3.12 -2.65 22.94
C TYR A 30 -1.86 -3.51 22.77
N LEU A 31 -1.74 -4.50 23.65
CA LEU A 31 -0.79 -5.60 23.56
C LEU A 31 -1.53 -6.88 23.17
N TYR A 32 -0.98 -7.64 22.22
CA TYR A 32 -1.55 -8.87 21.69
C TYR A 32 -0.58 -10.02 21.98
N ALA A 33 -1.06 -11.10 22.58
CA ALA A 33 -0.23 -12.27 22.81
C ALA A 33 -0.83 -13.54 22.23
N ALA A 34 0.02 -14.31 21.56
CA ALA A 34 -0.24 -15.66 21.12
C ALA A 34 -0.04 -16.63 22.29
N CYS A 35 -1.13 -17.08 22.92
CA CYS A 35 -1.07 -17.93 24.10
C CYS A 35 -1.04 -19.41 23.75
N ARG A 36 -0.40 -20.22 24.61
CA ARG A 36 -0.30 -21.68 24.42
C ARG A 36 -1.63 -22.42 24.56
N ASP A 37 -2.63 -21.79 25.16
CA ASP A 37 -3.98 -22.33 25.34
C ASP A 37 -4.90 -22.12 24.12
N HIS A 38 -4.31 -21.98 22.93
CA HIS A 38 -5.01 -21.81 21.65
C HIS A 38 -5.85 -20.53 21.54
N LYS A 39 -5.51 -19.50 22.31
CA LYS A 39 -6.19 -18.21 22.28
C LYS A 39 -5.21 -17.08 21.97
N ILE A 40 -5.75 -16.01 21.39
CA ILE A 40 -5.06 -14.72 21.35
C ILE A 40 -5.72 -13.83 22.39
N ARG A 41 -4.92 -13.16 23.21
CA ARG A 41 -5.42 -12.24 24.22
C ARG A 41 -4.96 -10.83 23.94
N VAL A 42 -5.83 -9.88 24.25
CA VAL A 42 -5.62 -8.46 24.01
C VAL A 42 -5.72 -7.71 25.33
N TRP A 43 -4.68 -6.96 25.70
CA TRP A 43 -4.66 -6.12 26.89
C TRP A 43 -4.56 -4.65 26.52
N SER A 44 -5.21 -3.77 27.28
CA SER A 44 -5.02 -2.33 27.12
C SER A 44 -3.66 -1.90 27.70
N LYS A 45 -2.91 -1.07 26.97
CA LYS A 45 -1.65 -0.50 27.49
C LYS A 45 -1.87 0.58 28.56
N ALA A 46 -3.10 1.11 28.67
CA ALA A 46 -3.41 2.16 29.64
C ALA A 46 -3.47 1.64 31.09
N ASP A 47 -4.03 0.45 31.28
CA ASP A 47 -4.27 -0.14 32.61
C ASP A 47 -3.93 -1.64 32.72
N TRP A 48 -3.44 -2.24 31.62
CA TRP A 48 -3.09 -3.67 31.51
C TRP A 48 -4.25 -4.63 31.79
N GLN A 49 -5.49 -4.18 31.61
CA GLN A 49 -6.66 -5.05 31.72
C GLN A 49 -6.89 -5.84 30.43
N LEU A 50 -7.39 -7.07 30.58
CA LEU A 50 -7.78 -7.93 29.46
C LEU A 50 -9.04 -7.35 28.78
N VAL A 51 -8.89 -6.93 27.53
CA VAL A 51 -9.95 -6.30 26.71
C VAL A 51 -10.70 -7.35 25.91
N ALA A 52 -9.99 -8.31 25.33
CA ALA A 52 -10.58 -9.34 24.50
C ALA A 52 -9.82 -10.67 24.58
N GLU A 53 -10.56 -11.78 24.50
CA GLU A 53 -10.03 -13.09 24.17
C GLU A 53 -10.53 -13.46 22.76
N LEU A 54 -9.63 -13.50 21.80
CA LEU A 54 -9.94 -13.91 20.43
C LEU A 54 -9.96 -15.44 20.38
N GLY A 55 -10.96 -15.98 19.69
CA GLY A 55 -11.43 -17.36 19.80
C GLY A 55 -10.40 -18.48 19.65
N VAL A 56 -10.85 -19.71 19.92
CA VAL A 56 -10.00 -20.90 19.93
C VAL A 56 -9.50 -21.23 18.52
N THR A 57 -8.18 -21.24 18.35
CA THR A 57 -7.52 -21.68 17.12
C THR A 57 -7.43 -23.21 17.03
N ASP A 58 -7.28 -23.75 15.82
CA ASP A 58 -7.20 -25.20 15.59
C ASP A 58 -5.91 -25.83 16.11
N THR A 59 -4.79 -25.11 16.02
CA THR A 59 -3.51 -25.48 16.63
C THR A 59 -2.96 -24.33 17.47
N MET A 60 -1.85 -24.56 18.18
CA MET A 60 -1.24 -23.52 19.01
C MET A 60 -0.76 -22.37 18.09
N PRO A 61 -1.14 -21.11 18.37
CA PRO A 61 -0.63 -19.97 17.63
C PRO A 61 0.90 -19.91 17.73
N LEU A 62 1.54 -19.84 16.57
CA LEU A 62 2.99 -19.75 16.43
C LEU A 62 3.46 -18.30 16.46
N ALA A 63 2.64 -17.38 15.94
CA ALA A 63 2.93 -15.96 15.87
C ALA A 63 1.65 -15.13 15.83
N VAL A 64 1.73 -13.89 16.32
CA VAL A 64 0.68 -12.88 16.26
C VAL A 64 1.20 -11.63 15.56
N ALA A 65 0.40 -11.06 14.67
CA ALA A 65 0.71 -9.81 14.02
C ALA A 65 -0.51 -8.90 13.99
N VAL A 66 -0.29 -7.59 13.95
CA VAL A 66 -1.36 -6.60 13.92
C VAL A 66 -1.07 -5.54 12.89
N ASP A 67 -2.13 -5.04 12.25
CA ASP A 67 -2.12 -3.78 11.51
C ASP A 67 -3.15 -2.82 12.12
N ASP A 68 -3.47 -1.73 11.43
CA ASP A 68 -4.37 -0.70 11.93
C ASP A 68 -5.79 -1.22 12.20
N SER A 69 -6.25 -2.23 11.45
CA SER A 69 -7.66 -2.66 11.44
C SER A 69 -7.88 -4.11 11.87
N ARG A 70 -6.84 -4.96 11.80
CA ARG A 70 -6.94 -6.41 11.95
C ARG A 70 -5.86 -7.00 12.84
N VAL A 71 -6.21 -8.12 13.47
CA VAL A 71 -5.29 -9.01 14.19
C VAL A 71 -5.17 -10.32 13.41
N TYR A 72 -3.94 -10.80 13.27
CA TYR A 72 -3.61 -12.04 12.56
C TYR A 72 -2.95 -13.02 13.52
N ALA A 73 -3.38 -14.28 13.50
CA ALA A 73 -2.72 -15.35 14.24
C ALA A 73 -2.32 -16.47 13.29
N THR A 74 -1.01 -16.72 13.19
CA THR A 74 -0.48 -17.84 12.41
C THR A 74 -0.50 -19.10 13.25
N CYS A 75 -1.22 -20.09 12.76
CA CYS A 75 -1.23 -21.46 13.25
C CYS A 75 -0.56 -22.37 12.21
N GLU A 76 -0.34 -23.63 12.53
CA GLU A 76 0.39 -24.56 11.65
C GLU A 76 -0.19 -24.63 10.23
N LYS A 77 -1.52 -24.60 10.08
CA LYS A 77 -2.19 -24.78 8.78
C LYS A 77 -3.03 -23.59 8.34
N ARG A 78 -3.20 -22.59 9.20
CA ARG A 78 -4.14 -21.49 8.98
C ARG A 78 -3.61 -20.19 9.55
N VAL A 79 -4.00 -19.08 8.94
CA VAL A 79 -3.83 -17.75 9.52
C VAL A 79 -5.22 -17.17 9.78
N TYR A 80 -5.58 -17.03 11.04
CA TYR A 80 -6.88 -16.46 11.44
C TYR A 80 -6.81 -14.94 11.46
N VAL A 81 -7.94 -14.31 11.10
CA VAL A 81 -8.06 -12.85 11.00
C VAL A 81 -9.24 -12.37 11.82
N TRP A 82 -9.01 -11.38 12.68
CA TRP A 82 -10.04 -10.69 13.45
C TRP A 82 -10.03 -9.21 13.14
N ASN A 83 -11.20 -8.58 13.23
CA ASN A 83 -11.35 -7.13 13.13
C ASN A 83 -11.16 -6.47 14.52
N LYS A 84 -10.37 -5.40 14.61
CA LYS A 84 -10.01 -4.73 15.89
C LYS A 84 -11.15 -3.89 16.48
N GLU A 85 -12.08 -3.41 15.66
CA GLU A 85 -13.22 -2.61 16.14
C GLU A 85 -14.26 -3.48 16.84
N THR A 86 -14.49 -4.68 16.30
CA THR A 86 -15.55 -5.60 16.76
C THR A 86 -15.03 -6.78 17.56
N TRP A 87 -13.73 -7.08 17.47
CA TRP A 87 -13.09 -8.33 17.92
C TRP A 87 -13.69 -9.60 17.29
N GLY A 88 -14.52 -9.44 16.25
CA GLY A 88 -15.12 -10.53 15.50
C GLY A 88 -14.12 -11.18 14.55
N MET A 89 -14.18 -12.51 14.42
CA MET A 89 -13.39 -13.23 13.42
C MET A 89 -13.93 -12.89 12.03
N THR A 90 -13.07 -12.33 11.18
CA THR A 90 -13.39 -11.98 9.79
C THR A 90 -13.27 -13.19 8.87
N GLY A 91 -12.29 -14.07 9.14
CA GLY A 91 -12.03 -15.25 8.33
C GLY A 91 -10.68 -15.90 8.66
N TRP A 92 -10.23 -16.79 7.78
CA TRP A 92 -8.90 -17.39 7.85
C TRP A 92 -8.34 -17.67 6.45
N PHE A 93 -7.01 -17.70 6.35
CA PHE A 93 -6.28 -18.19 5.19
C PHE A 93 -5.88 -19.64 5.43
N GLU A 94 -6.11 -20.52 4.46
CA GLU A 94 -5.62 -21.89 4.51
C GLU A 94 -4.23 -21.97 3.87
N LEU A 95 -3.29 -22.59 4.58
CA LEU A 95 -1.91 -22.69 4.15
C LEU A 95 -1.67 -24.03 3.46
N SER A 96 -1.08 -23.97 2.27
CA SER A 96 -0.66 -25.17 1.52
C SER A 96 0.50 -25.91 2.20
N TYR A 97 1.21 -25.25 3.12
CA TYR A 97 2.40 -25.77 3.80
C TYR A 97 2.31 -25.51 5.30
N GLN A 98 2.95 -26.36 6.11
CA GLN A 98 2.97 -26.16 7.56
C GLN A 98 3.83 -24.95 7.92
N ALA A 99 3.22 -23.94 8.54
CA ALA A 99 3.91 -22.76 9.03
C ALA A 99 4.84 -23.10 10.21
N VAL A 100 5.94 -22.36 10.30
CA VAL A 100 6.94 -22.41 11.38
C VAL A 100 7.08 -21.03 12.03
N THR A 101 7.03 -19.98 11.24
CA THR A 101 7.09 -18.58 11.70
C THR A 101 6.32 -17.69 10.73
N SER A 102 5.96 -16.48 11.14
CA SER A 102 5.41 -15.47 10.24
C SER A 102 5.80 -14.06 10.65
N ARG A 103 5.83 -13.16 9.68
CA ARG A 103 6.03 -11.73 9.91
C ARG A 103 5.14 -10.93 8.99
N LEU A 104 4.50 -9.91 9.54
CA LEU A 104 3.75 -8.94 8.77
C LEU A 104 4.62 -7.72 8.46
N HIS A 105 4.63 -7.28 7.20
CA HIS A 105 5.28 -6.05 6.78
C HIS A 105 4.52 -5.40 5.63
N GLY A 106 4.04 -4.17 5.82
CA GLY A 106 3.17 -3.48 4.86
C GLY A 106 1.93 -4.31 4.55
N ASP A 107 1.63 -4.48 3.25
CA ASP A 107 0.46 -5.22 2.76
C ASP A 107 0.68 -6.73 2.63
N TYR A 108 1.88 -7.21 2.95
CA TYR A 108 2.27 -8.60 2.78
C TYR A 108 2.47 -9.31 4.11
N PHE A 109 1.92 -10.51 4.18
CA PHE A 109 2.12 -11.46 5.26
C PHE A 109 3.09 -12.55 4.81
N TYR A 110 4.28 -12.59 5.37
CA TYR A 110 5.31 -13.57 5.04
C TYR A 110 5.30 -14.72 6.04
N ILE A 111 5.24 -15.94 5.55
CA ILE A 111 5.19 -17.16 6.34
C ILE A 111 6.37 -18.03 5.98
N GLY A 112 7.18 -18.35 6.98
CA GLY A 112 8.24 -19.33 6.88
C GLY A 112 7.65 -20.69 7.16
N ALA A 113 7.68 -21.57 6.17
CA ALA A 113 7.13 -22.91 6.26
C ALA A 113 8.23 -23.97 6.36
N GLN A 114 7.80 -25.20 6.64
CA GLN A 114 8.65 -26.38 6.59
C GLN A 114 9.29 -26.57 5.21
N GLU A 115 10.36 -27.35 5.19
CA GLU A 115 11.16 -27.66 4.00
C GLU A 115 11.85 -26.45 3.37
N GLY A 116 11.77 -25.26 3.97
CA GLY A 116 12.46 -24.07 3.48
C GLY A 116 11.65 -23.21 2.51
N ARG A 117 10.32 -23.33 2.55
CA ARG A 117 9.41 -22.53 1.72
C ARG A 117 9.04 -21.21 2.38
N LEU A 118 9.07 -20.14 1.60
CA LEU A 118 8.48 -18.85 1.95
C LEU A 118 7.13 -18.73 1.24
N VAL A 119 6.08 -18.45 2.00
CA VAL A 119 4.75 -18.12 1.46
C VAL A 119 4.50 -16.64 1.72
N SER A 120 4.02 -15.90 0.73
CA SER A 120 3.53 -14.53 0.91
C SER A 120 2.04 -14.47 0.64
N ILE A 121 1.30 -13.79 1.50
CA ILE A 121 -0.14 -13.54 1.34
C ILE A 121 -0.36 -12.03 1.31
N GLN A 122 -1.00 -11.50 0.27
CA GLN A 122 -1.39 -10.10 0.22
C GLN A 122 -2.72 -9.90 0.97
N LYS A 123 -2.77 -8.92 1.88
CA LYS A 123 -3.89 -8.71 2.83
C LYS A 123 -5.24 -8.45 2.17
N ASP A 124 -5.25 -7.70 1.08
CA ASP A 124 -6.48 -7.18 0.46
C ASP A 124 -6.99 -8.08 -0.65
N THR A 125 -6.09 -8.57 -1.49
CA THR A 125 -6.43 -9.43 -2.65
C THR A 125 -6.52 -10.90 -2.27
N HIS A 126 -5.93 -11.28 -1.12
CA HIS A 126 -5.76 -12.67 -0.68
C HIS A 126 -4.91 -13.51 -1.65
N GLU A 127 -4.12 -12.86 -2.50
CA GLU A 127 -3.21 -13.54 -3.41
C GLU A 127 -2.08 -14.23 -2.64
N THR A 128 -1.86 -15.50 -2.94
CA THR A 128 -0.85 -16.33 -2.27
C THR A 128 0.24 -16.75 -3.26
N ASN A 129 1.48 -16.42 -2.94
CA ASN A 129 2.65 -16.92 -3.67
C ASN A 129 3.51 -17.80 -2.76
N SER A 130 4.22 -18.76 -3.33
CA SER A 130 5.11 -19.64 -2.56
C SER A 130 6.40 -19.96 -3.32
N TRP A 131 7.51 -19.94 -2.61
CA TRP A 131 8.84 -20.14 -3.19
C TRP A 131 9.70 -21.05 -2.32
N GLN A 132 10.43 -21.96 -2.95
CA GLN A 132 11.38 -22.85 -2.31
C GLN A 132 12.74 -22.15 -2.19
N LEU A 133 13.06 -21.59 -1.01
CA LEU A 133 14.25 -20.76 -0.81
C LEU A 133 15.40 -21.53 -0.15
N HIS A 134 15.08 -22.40 0.80
CA HIS A 134 16.03 -23.23 1.55
C HIS A 134 15.70 -24.72 1.40
N LYS A 135 16.57 -25.61 1.88
CA LYS A 135 16.29 -27.06 1.99
C LYS A 135 15.81 -27.47 3.39
N SER A 136 15.83 -26.54 4.33
CA SER A 136 15.39 -26.75 5.71
C SER A 136 14.45 -25.64 6.14
N ASP A 137 13.62 -25.94 7.13
CA ASP A 137 12.61 -25.05 7.70
C ASP A 137 13.11 -23.62 7.93
N ILE A 138 12.31 -22.65 7.48
CA ILE A 138 12.56 -21.22 7.76
C ILE A 138 12.11 -20.96 9.19
N THR A 139 13.07 -20.72 10.08
CA THR A 139 12.81 -20.56 11.53
C THR A 139 12.72 -19.11 11.98
N SER A 140 13.19 -18.16 11.16
CA SER A 140 13.09 -16.73 11.45
C SER A 140 12.99 -15.95 10.14
N ILE A 141 12.14 -14.92 10.14
CA ILE A 141 11.99 -13.99 9.03
C ILE A 141 12.10 -12.58 9.58
N TRP A 142 12.82 -11.73 8.88
CA TRP A 142 12.77 -10.28 9.04
C TRP A 142 12.57 -9.64 7.67
N SER A 143 11.87 -8.51 7.61
CA SER A 143 11.57 -7.85 6.34
C SER A 143 11.38 -6.36 6.55
N ASP A 144 11.72 -5.59 5.51
CA ASP A 144 11.44 -4.17 5.36
C ASP A 144 10.82 -3.91 3.97
N ASP A 145 10.65 -2.66 3.54
CA ASP A 145 10.01 -2.34 2.25
C ASP A 145 10.72 -2.92 1.01
N LYS A 146 12.03 -3.17 1.10
CA LYS A 146 12.87 -3.56 -0.04
C LYS A 146 13.29 -5.02 0.00
N ILE A 147 13.57 -5.57 1.19
CA ILE A 147 14.20 -6.89 1.33
C ILE A 147 13.44 -7.81 2.29
N ILE A 148 13.70 -9.10 2.10
CA ILE A 148 13.29 -10.18 3.00
C ILE A 148 14.57 -10.89 3.42
N CYS A 149 14.76 -11.08 4.71
CA CYS A 149 15.82 -11.91 5.27
C CYS A 149 15.19 -13.20 5.80
N THR A 150 15.73 -14.34 5.40
CA THR A 150 15.29 -15.66 5.87
C THR A 150 16.43 -16.40 6.53
N CYS A 151 16.11 -17.10 7.61
CA CYS A 151 17.08 -17.88 8.36
C CYS A 151 16.54 -19.28 8.66
N THR A 152 17.46 -20.24 8.70
CA THR A 152 17.19 -21.64 9.04
C THR A 152 18.19 -22.11 10.08
N ARG A 153 17.93 -23.26 10.71
CA ARG A 153 18.88 -23.87 11.67
C ARG A 153 20.11 -24.52 11.01
N LYS A 154 20.04 -24.85 9.72
CA LYS A 154 21.04 -25.73 9.06
C LYS A 154 21.83 -25.03 7.95
N GLU A 155 21.30 -23.95 7.41
CA GLU A 155 21.90 -23.14 6.35
C GLU A 155 22.25 -21.74 6.86
N GLU A 156 23.03 -21.02 6.06
CA GLU A 156 23.31 -19.60 6.26
C GLU A 156 22.03 -18.77 6.05
N PRO A 157 21.85 -17.67 6.80
CA PRO A 157 20.82 -16.69 6.51
C PRO A 157 21.03 -16.06 5.13
N ARG A 158 19.94 -15.77 4.44
CA ARG A 158 19.97 -15.17 3.10
C ARG A 158 19.12 -13.92 3.05
N VAL A 159 19.55 -12.99 2.21
CA VAL A 159 18.84 -11.75 1.92
C VAL A 159 18.29 -11.83 0.50
N TRP A 160 17.02 -11.46 0.35
CA TRP A 160 16.28 -11.49 -0.89
C TRP A 160 15.72 -10.11 -1.22
N LEU A 161 15.77 -9.72 -2.48
CA LEU A 161 15.07 -8.52 -2.97
C LEU A 161 13.59 -8.85 -3.18
N LYS A 162 12.71 -7.97 -2.69
CA LYS A 162 11.28 -8.06 -2.98
C LYS A 162 11.00 -7.70 -4.43
N ASN A 163 10.24 -8.54 -5.11
CA ASN A 163 9.67 -8.25 -6.41
C ASN A 163 8.14 -8.34 -6.30
N PRO A 164 7.37 -7.33 -6.75
CA PRO A 164 5.91 -7.36 -6.62
C PRO A 164 5.29 -8.50 -7.46
N ASP A 165 5.81 -8.73 -8.66
CA ASP A 165 5.21 -9.66 -9.62
C ASP A 165 6.01 -10.96 -9.82
N ALA A 166 7.06 -11.18 -9.03
CA ALA A 166 8.00 -12.29 -9.25
C ALA A 166 8.56 -12.88 -7.95
N ALA A 167 9.24 -14.03 -8.08
CA ALA A 167 9.96 -14.63 -6.97
C ALA A 167 11.04 -13.67 -6.41
N PRO A 168 11.26 -13.66 -5.09
CA PRO A 168 12.36 -12.90 -4.50
C PRO A 168 13.71 -13.35 -5.10
N SER A 169 14.57 -12.40 -5.46
CA SER A 169 15.91 -12.69 -5.98
C SER A 169 16.95 -12.65 -4.87
N GLU A 170 17.85 -13.64 -4.83
CA GLU A 170 18.91 -13.71 -3.82
C GLU A 170 19.89 -12.54 -4.02
N LEU A 171 20.02 -11.68 -3.00
CA LEU A 171 20.97 -10.56 -2.98
C LEU A 171 22.29 -10.96 -2.33
N ALA A 172 22.23 -11.64 -1.19
CA ALA A 172 23.41 -11.98 -0.41
C ALA A 172 23.20 -13.20 0.48
N ARG A 173 24.32 -13.85 0.82
CA ARG A 173 24.42 -14.88 1.86
C ARG A 173 25.20 -14.30 3.03
N LEU A 174 24.60 -14.31 4.21
CA LEU A 174 25.20 -13.77 5.42
C LEU A 174 26.05 -14.86 6.08
N ASP A 175 27.19 -15.16 5.47
CA ASP A 175 28.09 -16.21 5.93
C ASP A 175 28.89 -15.74 7.16
N LYS A 176 28.78 -16.51 8.24
CA LYS A 176 29.71 -16.53 9.37
C LYS A 176 30.01 -17.99 9.67
N LYS A 177 31.12 -18.26 10.37
CA LYS A 177 31.55 -19.60 10.86
C LYS A 177 30.51 -20.40 11.70
N GLY A 178 29.28 -19.92 11.85
CA GLY A 178 28.16 -20.59 12.50
C GLY A 178 26.89 -20.58 11.63
N LYS A 179 26.13 -21.66 11.68
CA LYS A 179 24.82 -21.79 11.02
C LYS A 179 23.75 -20.96 11.74
N GLY A 180 22.74 -20.53 11.00
CA GLY A 180 21.78 -19.51 11.40
C GLY A 180 21.05 -19.73 12.75
N GLY A 181 20.41 -18.66 13.23
CA GLY A 181 19.58 -18.66 14.42
C GLY A 181 18.36 -17.75 14.25
N VAL A 182 18.43 -16.53 14.76
CA VAL A 182 17.34 -15.54 14.81
C VAL A 182 17.73 -14.30 14.02
N LEU A 183 16.76 -13.70 13.32
CA LEU A 183 16.97 -12.47 12.56
C LEU A 183 16.38 -11.26 13.27
N GLY A 184 17.08 -10.14 13.15
CA GLY A 184 16.56 -8.80 13.40
C GLY A 184 17.15 -7.86 12.36
N GLY A 185 16.69 -6.62 12.34
CA GLY A 185 17.23 -5.65 11.40
C GLY A 185 16.73 -4.24 11.67
N THR A 186 17.40 -3.31 11.03
CA THR A 186 17.25 -1.86 11.19
C THR A 186 17.31 -1.22 9.79
N SER A 187 17.24 0.11 9.70
CA SER A 187 17.38 0.77 8.39
C SER A 187 18.78 0.61 7.80
N GLU A 188 19.81 0.43 8.64
CA GLU A 188 21.22 0.37 8.24
C GLU A 188 21.82 -1.04 8.28
N PHE A 189 21.34 -1.90 9.17
CA PHE A 189 21.97 -3.20 9.46
C PHE A 189 21.00 -4.37 9.44
N VAL A 190 21.50 -5.54 9.04
CA VAL A 190 20.87 -6.84 9.26
C VAL A 190 21.59 -7.56 10.39
N LEU A 191 20.84 -8.07 11.35
CA LEU A 191 21.36 -8.71 12.56
C LEU A 191 21.05 -10.20 12.54
N VAL A 192 22.08 -11.01 12.80
CA VAL A 192 21.95 -12.47 12.88
C VAL A 192 22.41 -12.95 14.25
N GLY A 193 21.46 -13.35 15.09
CA GLY A 193 21.72 -14.02 16.36
C GLY A 193 22.08 -15.48 16.12
N THR A 194 23.23 -15.91 16.60
CA THR A 194 23.71 -17.29 16.47
C THR A 194 23.29 -18.16 17.64
N PRO A 195 23.25 -19.50 17.48
CA PRO A 195 23.04 -20.41 18.60
C PRO A 195 24.12 -20.34 19.69
N ALA A 196 25.29 -19.76 19.39
CA ALA A 196 26.37 -19.52 20.36
C ALA A 196 26.16 -18.25 21.21
N GLY A 197 25.15 -17.44 20.90
CA GLY A 197 24.86 -16.20 21.61
C GLY A 197 25.49 -14.95 21.01
N GLU A 198 26.35 -15.11 20.00
CA GLU A 198 26.93 -13.98 19.27
C GLU A 198 25.88 -13.37 18.33
N ILE A 199 25.91 -12.05 18.16
CA ILE A 199 25.09 -11.33 17.19
C ILE A 199 26.01 -10.77 16.11
N ALA A 200 25.90 -11.30 14.90
CA ALA A 200 26.61 -10.78 13.74
C ALA A 200 25.84 -9.59 13.14
N VAL A 201 26.54 -8.47 12.93
CA VAL A 201 25.99 -7.23 12.40
C VAL A 201 26.51 -7.04 10.97
N PHE A 202 25.60 -7.06 10.00
CA PHE A 202 25.92 -6.91 8.58
C PHE A 202 25.41 -5.57 8.06
N ASP A 203 26.19 -4.92 7.20
CA ASP A 203 25.78 -3.70 6.51
C ASP A 203 24.66 -4.02 5.50
N ARG A 204 23.61 -3.20 5.41
CA ARG A 204 22.48 -3.45 4.50
C ARG A 204 22.76 -3.06 3.04
N GLY A 205 23.77 -2.23 2.79
CA GLY A 205 24.18 -1.83 1.44
C GLY A 205 25.05 -2.89 0.78
N GLU A 206 26.11 -3.31 1.46
CA GLU A 206 27.12 -4.25 0.93
C GLU A 206 26.93 -5.69 1.42
N TYR A 207 26.14 -5.92 2.46
CA TYR A 207 25.99 -7.23 3.12
C TYR A 207 27.30 -7.82 3.67
N SER A 208 28.28 -6.95 3.91
CA SER A 208 29.55 -7.30 4.54
C SER A 208 29.40 -7.31 6.07
N LEU A 209 30.14 -8.20 6.73
CA LEU A 209 30.16 -8.28 8.20
C LEU A 209 30.86 -7.03 8.76
N VAL A 210 30.11 -6.17 9.45
CA VAL A 210 30.64 -4.96 10.08
C VAL A 210 31.29 -5.30 11.41
N ARG A 211 30.60 -6.07 12.25
CA ARG A 211 31.08 -6.48 13.57
C ARG A 211 30.33 -7.69 14.12
N THR A 212 30.86 -8.27 15.19
CA THR A 212 30.16 -9.25 16.01
C THR A 212 30.03 -8.71 17.43
N LEU A 213 28.82 -8.76 17.98
CA LEU A 213 28.56 -8.52 19.39
C LEU A 213 28.72 -9.86 20.13
N GLU A 214 29.79 -9.96 20.92
CA GLU A 214 30.13 -11.17 21.66
C GLU A 214 29.65 -11.04 23.11
N PRO A 215 28.66 -11.83 23.56
CA PRO A 215 28.13 -11.70 24.90
C PRO A 215 29.15 -12.10 25.96
N ARG A 216 29.08 -11.47 27.14
CA ARG A 216 29.85 -11.90 28.32
C ARG A 216 29.63 -13.38 28.68
N LYS A 217 28.46 -13.92 28.38
CA LYS A 217 28.09 -15.33 28.56
C LYS A 217 27.47 -15.88 27.29
N SER A 218 28.07 -16.93 26.74
CA SER A 218 27.54 -17.65 25.58
C SER A 218 26.26 -18.41 25.94
N ASN A 219 25.13 -17.95 25.41
CA ASN A 219 23.83 -18.61 25.51
C ASN A 219 23.08 -18.46 24.18
N ALA A 220 22.33 -19.48 23.77
CA ALA A 220 21.54 -19.39 22.53
C ALA A 220 20.51 -18.26 22.61
N ILE A 221 20.40 -17.49 21.53
CA ILE A 221 19.40 -16.42 21.36
C ILE A 221 18.11 -17.01 20.78
N HIS A 222 16.97 -16.66 21.39
CA HIS A 222 15.64 -17.08 20.95
C HIS A 222 14.88 -16.00 20.17
N SER A 223 15.08 -14.74 20.52
CA SER A 223 14.40 -13.61 19.89
C SER A 223 15.31 -12.37 19.94
N LEU A 224 15.17 -11.51 18.93
CA LEU A 224 15.93 -10.28 18.77
C LEU A 224 14.98 -9.13 18.47
N TRP A 225 15.24 -8.00 19.13
CA TRP A 225 14.64 -6.73 18.79
C TRP A 225 15.76 -5.70 18.61
N ALA A 226 15.61 -4.79 17.65
CA ALA A 226 16.64 -3.80 17.36
C ALA A 226 16.06 -2.47 16.83
N SER A 227 16.74 -1.39 17.20
CA SER A 227 16.67 -0.07 16.59
C SER A 227 18.02 0.30 16.00
N ASN A 228 18.12 1.48 15.36
CA ASN A 228 19.39 1.99 14.83
C ASN A 228 20.48 2.22 15.92
N TYR A 229 20.10 2.22 17.20
CA TYR A 229 20.99 2.50 18.32
C TYR A 229 21.10 1.36 19.32
N TYR A 230 20.05 0.55 19.49
CA TYR A 230 20.02 -0.48 20.54
C TYR A 230 19.66 -1.85 19.97
N VAL A 231 20.22 -2.89 20.59
CA VAL A 231 19.81 -4.29 20.35
C VAL A 231 19.47 -4.93 21.69
N ILE A 232 18.33 -5.59 21.74
CA ILE A 232 17.91 -6.42 22.86
C ILE A 232 17.85 -7.85 22.36
N ALA A 233 18.54 -8.76 23.06
CA ALA A 233 18.56 -10.18 22.72
C ALA A 233 18.05 -11.02 23.87
N ALA A 234 17.07 -11.88 23.57
CA ALA A 234 16.51 -12.80 24.53
C ALA A 234 17.30 -14.12 24.54
N ASN A 235 17.94 -14.42 25.66
CA ASN A 235 18.76 -15.60 25.83
C ASN A 235 17.96 -16.77 26.43
N SER A 236 18.36 -17.99 26.07
CA SER A 236 17.73 -19.24 26.52
C SER A 236 17.80 -19.52 28.03
N ASN A 237 18.67 -18.82 28.75
CA ASN A 237 18.82 -18.90 30.21
C ASN A 237 17.87 -17.98 30.99
N GLY A 238 16.96 -17.26 30.31
CA GLY A 238 16.05 -16.32 30.96
C GLY A 238 16.65 -14.92 31.17
N THR A 239 17.79 -14.61 30.53
CA THR A 239 18.36 -13.27 30.54
C THR A 239 18.10 -12.50 29.24
N LEU A 240 18.10 -11.19 29.32
CA LEU A 240 18.15 -10.28 28.19
C LEU A 240 19.51 -9.59 28.20
N SER A 241 20.21 -9.59 27.06
CA SER A 241 21.37 -8.73 26.87
C SER A 241 20.97 -7.48 26.08
N VAL A 242 21.39 -6.32 26.57
CA VAL A 242 21.11 -5.01 25.96
C VAL A 242 22.43 -4.42 25.47
N TRP A 243 22.45 -3.99 24.22
CA TRP A 243 23.65 -3.52 23.52
C TRP A 243 23.45 -2.13 22.93
N ASP A 244 24.52 -1.34 22.92
CA ASP A 244 24.64 -0.17 22.05
C ASP A 244 25.17 -0.64 20.69
N LEU A 245 24.35 -0.52 19.64
CA LEU A 245 24.66 -0.99 18.30
C LEU A 245 25.77 -0.17 17.63
N ARG A 246 25.82 1.15 17.90
CA ARG A 246 26.81 2.06 17.30
C ARG A 246 28.20 1.81 17.89
N ARG A 247 28.27 1.68 19.22
CA ARG A 247 29.52 1.39 19.94
C ARG A 247 29.92 -0.08 19.81
N GLY A 248 28.93 -0.98 19.74
CA GLY A 248 29.12 -2.42 19.81
C GLY A 248 29.45 -2.92 21.21
N GLU A 249 28.97 -2.23 22.24
CA GLU A 249 29.26 -2.52 23.65
C GLU A 249 28.01 -3.07 24.36
N GLU A 250 28.21 -4.03 25.26
CA GLU A 250 27.14 -4.55 26.12
C GLU A 250 26.84 -3.54 27.23
N LEU A 251 25.63 -2.98 27.23
CA LEU A 251 25.18 -2.01 28.23
C LEU A 251 24.78 -2.69 29.53
N GLY A 252 24.24 -3.91 29.45
CA GLY A 252 23.89 -4.69 30.62
C GLY A 252 23.14 -5.98 30.32
N GLU A 253 22.99 -6.80 31.37
CA GLU A 253 22.23 -8.04 31.36
C GLU A 253 21.08 -7.92 32.38
N ILE A 254 19.85 -8.18 31.94
CA ILE A 254 18.66 -8.27 32.79
C ILE A 254 18.33 -9.74 32.96
N SER A 255 18.09 -10.18 34.19
CA SER A 255 17.80 -11.59 34.47
C SER A 255 16.42 -11.76 35.09
N PHE A 256 15.61 -12.65 34.53
CA PHE A 256 14.35 -13.06 35.09
C PHE A 256 14.52 -14.40 35.81
N ARG A 257 13.93 -14.53 37.00
CA ARG A 257 14.12 -15.73 37.83
C ARG A 257 13.31 -16.89 37.29
N GLY A 258 14.00 -17.91 36.75
CA GLY A 258 13.46 -19.26 36.58
C GLY A 258 12.56 -19.48 35.37
N THR A 259 12.43 -18.51 34.46
CA THR A 259 11.61 -18.63 33.24
C THR A 259 12.50 -18.53 31.99
N ARG A 260 12.11 -19.22 30.90
CA ARG A 260 12.81 -19.10 29.61
C ARG A 260 12.12 -18.06 28.75
N ASN A 261 12.89 -17.11 28.23
CA ASN A 261 12.39 -16.10 27.31
C ASN A 261 12.13 -16.74 25.94
N GLN A 262 10.90 -16.60 25.43
CA GLN A 262 10.48 -17.11 24.12
C GLN A 262 10.57 -16.02 23.07
N TRP A 263 10.04 -14.84 23.39
CA TRP A 263 9.93 -13.72 22.47
C TRP A 263 10.12 -12.40 23.19
N ILE A 264 10.65 -11.41 22.47
CA ILE A 264 10.77 -10.04 22.94
C ILE A 264 10.34 -9.07 21.86
N THR A 265 9.80 -7.96 22.30
CA THR A 265 9.62 -6.77 21.47
C THR A 265 9.66 -5.55 22.39
N ALA A 266 9.99 -4.39 21.85
CA ALA A 266 10.12 -3.16 22.62
C ALA A 266 9.30 -2.02 22.00
N ASP A 267 8.86 -1.12 22.85
CA ASP A 267 7.99 0.01 22.57
C ASP A 267 8.37 1.15 23.51
N HIS A 268 9.03 2.17 22.97
CA HIS A 268 9.66 3.24 23.71
C HIS A 268 10.56 2.74 24.86
N ASP A 269 10.21 3.04 26.11
CA ASP A 269 10.92 2.63 27.32
C ASP A 269 10.48 1.25 27.84
N LEU A 270 9.45 0.65 27.23
CA LEU A 270 8.88 -0.63 27.64
C LEU A 270 9.44 -1.78 26.80
N VAL A 271 9.72 -2.90 27.47
CA VAL A 271 10.06 -4.17 26.84
C VAL A 271 9.03 -5.20 27.27
N TYR A 272 8.41 -5.81 26.28
CA TYR A 272 7.46 -6.90 26.45
C TYR A 272 8.19 -8.23 26.26
N VAL A 273 8.19 -9.06 27.29
CA VAL A 273 8.90 -10.33 27.32
C VAL A 273 7.90 -11.46 27.47
N ALA A 274 7.79 -12.29 26.44
CA ALA A 274 7.08 -13.56 26.50
C ALA A 274 7.96 -14.59 27.17
N THR A 275 7.53 -15.14 28.30
CA THR A 275 8.23 -16.26 28.95
C THR A 275 7.39 -17.53 28.88
N THR A 276 7.99 -18.65 29.28
CA THR A 276 7.29 -19.93 29.41
C THR A 276 6.22 -19.96 30.50
N GLY A 277 6.11 -18.94 31.36
CA GLY A 277 5.14 -18.93 32.48
C GLY A 277 4.24 -17.70 32.50
N ASP A 278 4.72 -16.57 31.99
CA ASP A 278 4.06 -15.27 32.08
C ASP A 278 4.50 -14.35 30.93
N ILE A 279 3.80 -13.22 30.81
CA ILE A 279 4.26 -12.06 30.03
C ILE A 279 4.75 -11.02 31.03
N GLN A 280 6.01 -10.62 30.90
CA GLN A 280 6.61 -9.60 31.75
C GLN A 280 6.74 -8.30 30.97
N ILE A 281 6.16 -7.24 31.52
CA ILE A 281 6.26 -5.89 31.00
C ILE A 281 7.21 -5.15 31.92
N ILE A 282 8.36 -4.79 31.39
CA ILE A 282 9.39 -4.08 32.15
C ILE A 282 9.67 -2.74 31.50
N ARG A 283 10.03 -1.76 32.32
CA ARG A 283 10.60 -0.51 31.87
C ARG A 283 12.11 -0.61 31.95
N LEU A 284 12.80 -0.33 30.84
CA LEU A 284 14.25 -0.26 30.82
C LEU A 284 14.70 1.06 31.44
N MET A 285 15.70 0.98 32.32
CA MET A 285 16.24 2.11 33.05
C MET A 285 17.74 2.21 32.82
N ALA A 286 18.24 3.36 32.38
CA ALA A 286 19.67 3.66 32.26
C ALA A 286 20.02 4.82 33.20
N GLY A 287 20.97 4.63 34.10
CA GLY A 287 21.36 5.68 35.06
C GLY A 287 20.21 6.19 35.96
N GLY A 288 19.16 5.38 36.17
CA GLY A 288 17.98 5.76 36.96
C GLY A 288 16.89 6.50 36.18
N GLN A 289 17.04 6.72 34.88
CA GLN A 289 16.01 7.28 34.01
C GLN A 289 15.47 6.25 33.01
N PRO A 290 14.20 6.34 32.57
CA PRO A 290 13.66 5.48 31.52
C PRO A 290 14.47 5.61 30.24
N LEU A 291 14.89 4.47 29.67
CA LEU A 291 15.64 4.40 28.42
C LEU A 291 14.67 4.13 27.28
N ASP A 292 14.35 5.15 26.48
CA ASP A 292 13.59 4.97 25.24
C ASP A 292 14.48 4.33 24.17
N VAL A 293 14.26 3.04 23.92
CA VAL A 293 15.05 2.27 22.95
C VAL A 293 14.63 2.52 21.49
N MET A 294 13.47 3.14 21.27
CA MET A 294 12.95 3.50 19.93
C MET A 294 13.43 4.88 19.46
N SER A 295 13.90 5.74 20.37
CA SER A 295 14.31 7.11 20.03
C SER A 295 15.42 7.16 18.96
N GLU A 296 15.28 8.09 17.98
CA GLU A 296 16.21 8.25 16.84
C GLU A 296 17.52 8.98 17.18
N GLY A 297 17.93 8.95 18.44
CA GLY A 297 19.22 9.48 18.86
C GLY A 297 19.88 8.53 19.84
N PRO A 298 21.22 8.53 19.94
CA PRO A 298 21.82 7.99 21.14
C PRO A 298 21.22 8.83 22.28
N SER A 299 20.44 8.20 23.18
CA SER A 299 20.19 8.80 24.49
C SER A 299 21.57 9.19 24.97
N THR A 300 21.87 10.49 24.99
CA THR A 300 23.26 10.90 25.06
C THR A 300 23.77 10.41 26.40
N TRP A 301 24.53 9.32 26.37
CA TRP A 301 25.36 8.80 27.44
C TRP A 301 26.51 9.77 27.74
N LYS A 302 26.30 11.07 27.54
CA LYS A 302 27.00 12.10 28.26
C LYS A 302 26.36 12.08 29.62
N GLU A 303 26.96 11.29 30.51
CA GLU A 303 27.09 11.64 31.91
C GLU A 303 26.03 12.65 32.35
N SER A 304 24.80 12.21 32.60
CA SER A 304 23.83 12.94 33.43
C SER A 304 24.28 12.89 34.91
N LEU A 305 25.60 12.90 35.12
CA LEU A 305 26.15 13.70 36.19
C LEU A 305 25.79 15.12 35.77
N LEU A 306 24.83 15.74 36.46
CA LEU A 306 24.82 17.18 36.63
C LEU A 306 26.26 17.65 36.57
N LYS A 307 26.67 18.25 35.44
CA LYS A 307 28.04 18.69 35.28
C LYS A 307 28.27 19.64 36.44
N THR A 308 29.05 19.21 37.42
CA THR A 308 29.13 19.89 38.70
C THR A 308 29.75 21.27 38.55
N SER A 309 30.43 21.51 37.42
CA SER A 309 30.97 22.78 37.04
C SER A 309 30.10 23.45 35.97
N PRO A 310 29.65 24.70 36.20
CA PRO A 310 28.98 25.52 35.19
C PRO A 310 29.81 25.68 33.90
N TYR A 311 31.14 25.64 34.02
CA TYR A 311 32.05 25.80 32.87
C TYR A 311 32.04 24.59 31.93
N ASP A 312 31.81 23.38 32.43
CA ASP A 312 31.76 22.18 31.57
C ASP A 312 30.49 22.19 30.71
N VAL A 313 29.41 22.79 31.23
CA VAL A 313 28.16 23.01 30.49
C VAL A 313 28.38 24.05 29.40
N LEU A 314 29.00 25.19 29.74
CA LEU A 314 29.32 26.24 28.78
C LEU A 314 30.25 25.74 27.67
N GLU A 315 31.31 24.98 28.00
CA GLU A 315 32.24 24.46 27.00
C GLU A 315 31.54 23.49 26.02
N ALA A 316 30.70 22.59 26.53
CA ALA A 316 29.94 21.69 25.66
C ALA A 316 28.94 22.43 24.78
N THR A 317 28.32 23.49 25.31
CA THR A 317 27.43 24.36 24.55
C THR A 317 28.19 25.08 23.43
N ILE A 318 29.40 25.60 23.71
CA ILE A 318 30.27 26.23 22.71
C ILE A 318 30.74 25.22 21.64
N GLN A 319 30.95 23.95 22.01
CA GLN A 319 31.27 22.91 21.03
C GLN A 319 30.09 22.61 20.10
N LEU A 320 28.86 22.58 20.61
CA LEU A 320 27.64 22.47 19.80
C LEU A 320 27.50 23.67 18.87
N GLU A 321 27.69 24.87 19.40
CA GLU A 321 27.68 26.12 18.63
C GLU A 321 28.68 26.09 17.48
N LYS A 322 29.93 25.66 17.72
CA LYS A 322 30.97 25.55 16.68
C LYS A 322 30.59 24.57 15.58
N ARG A 323 29.99 23.42 15.93
CA ARG A 323 29.49 22.46 14.96
C ARG A 323 28.33 23.06 14.15
N GLY A 324 27.43 23.79 14.80
CA GLY A 324 26.38 24.57 14.12
C GLY A 324 26.97 25.59 13.14
N ASP A 325 28.01 26.32 13.53
CA ASP A 325 28.71 27.30 12.68
C ASP A 325 29.42 26.65 11.49
N GLU A 326 30.00 25.47 11.67
CA GLU A 326 30.58 24.67 10.58
C GLU A 326 29.51 24.24 9.58
N LYS A 327 28.40 23.66 10.05
CA LYS A 327 27.26 23.26 9.23
C LYS A 327 26.62 24.44 8.50
N TYR A 328 26.51 25.59 9.16
CA TYR A 328 26.00 26.82 8.57
C TYR A 328 26.90 27.29 7.42
N LYS A 329 28.24 27.23 7.57
CA LYS A 329 29.20 27.58 6.50
C LYS A 329 29.16 26.61 5.32
N GLU A 330 28.89 25.34 5.59
CA GLU A 330 28.71 24.30 4.56
C GLU A 330 27.38 24.45 3.79
N GLY A 331 26.47 25.32 4.25
CA GLY A 331 25.15 25.51 3.66
C GLY A 331 24.12 24.47 4.11
N LEU A 332 24.44 23.65 5.12
CA LEU A 332 23.57 22.64 5.71
C LEU A 332 22.69 23.28 6.79
N PHE A 333 21.80 24.20 6.40
CA PHE A 333 21.08 25.06 7.33
C PHE A 333 20.13 24.30 8.26
N ARG A 334 19.49 23.21 7.81
CA ARG A 334 18.62 22.37 8.68
C ARG A 334 19.42 21.68 9.79
N GLU A 335 20.59 21.14 9.47
CA GLU A 335 21.48 20.52 10.46
C GLU A 335 22.05 21.56 11.43
N ALA A 336 22.38 22.75 10.93
CA ALA A 336 22.84 23.86 11.76
C ALA A 336 21.76 24.28 12.79
N VAL A 337 20.49 24.37 12.37
CA VAL A 337 19.35 24.64 13.27
C VAL A 337 19.30 23.63 14.41
N LEU A 338 19.38 22.33 14.11
CA LEU A 338 19.36 21.27 15.13
C LEU A 338 20.51 21.39 16.12
N GLU A 339 21.73 21.66 15.66
CA GLU A 339 22.88 21.83 16.56
C GLU A 339 22.75 23.08 17.46
N TYR A 340 22.17 24.18 16.96
CA TYR A 340 21.89 25.37 17.78
C TYR A 340 20.74 25.14 18.78
N GLU A 341 19.69 24.42 18.40
CA GLU A 341 18.59 24.04 19.30
C GLU A 341 19.11 23.12 20.42
N ASN A 342 19.95 22.14 20.08
CA ASN A 342 20.60 21.28 21.06
C ASN A 342 21.50 22.08 22.02
N ALA A 343 22.21 23.10 21.51
CA ALA A 343 23.00 24.01 22.34
C ALA A 343 22.12 24.79 23.34
N LEU A 344 21.00 25.35 22.87
CA LEU A 344 20.03 26.06 23.71
C LEU A 344 19.38 25.13 24.75
N GLN A 345 18.98 23.92 24.34
CA GLN A 345 18.41 22.92 25.22
C GLN A 345 19.40 22.55 26.33
N GLN A 346 20.69 22.39 25.99
CA GLN A 346 21.72 22.13 26.98
C GLN A 346 21.84 23.26 28.03
N LEU A 347 21.67 24.52 27.65
CA LEU A 347 21.62 25.65 28.59
C LEU A 347 20.34 25.66 29.45
N ILE A 348 19.20 25.24 28.88
CA ILE A 348 17.92 25.16 29.59
C ILE A 348 17.97 24.06 30.65
N ASP A 349 18.39 22.86 30.26
CA ASP A 349 18.43 21.67 31.13
C ASP A 349 19.38 21.86 32.32
N ASN A 350 20.45 22.62 32.13
CA ASN A 350 21.47 22.88 33.14
C ASN A 350 21.31 24.23 33.86
N THR A 351 20.09 24.79 33.86
CA THR A 351 19.76 26.08 34.49
C THR A 351 20.27 26.19 35.93
N HIS A 352 20.21 25.11 36.72
CA HIS A 352 20.65 25.11 38.11
C HIS A 352 22.16 25.28 38.27
N ALA A 353 22.98 24.59 37.46
CA ALA A 353 24.44 24.74 37.50
C ALA A 353 24.85 26.15 37.02
N LEU A 354 24.16 26.68 36.01
CA LEU A 354 24.49 27.98 35.42
C LEU A 354 24.06 29.19 36.27
N GLN A 355 23.46 28.99 37.46
CA GLN A 355 23.17 30.10 38.38
C GLN A 355 24.44 30.79 38.90
N GLU A 356 25.59 30.09 38.90
CA GLU A 356 26.87 30.64 39.32
C GLU A 356 27.49 31.58 38.26
N VAL A 357 27.08 31.46 36.99
CA VAL A 357 27.59 32.22 35.84
C VAL A 357 26.43 32.80 34.99
N PRO A 358 25.55 33.62 35.58
CA PRO A 358 24.31 34.06 34.93
C PRO A 358 24.58 34.97 33.73
N THR A 359 25.65 35.76 33.78
CA THR A 359 26.05 36.70 32.72
C THR A 359 26.50 35.97 31.45
N GLU A 360 27.36 34.97 31.59
CA GLU A 360 27.90 34.16 30.49
C GLU A 360 26.80 33.33 29.86
N ARG A 361 25.92 32.76 30.69
CA ARG A 361 24.71 32.08 30.21
C ARG A 361 23.85 33.01 29.37
N GLN A 362 23.55 34.22 29.87
CA GLN A 362 22.70 35.16 29.15
C GLN A 362 23.33 35.56 27.80
N MET A 363 24.62 35.91 27.79
CA MET A 363 25.33 36.25 26.56
C MET A 363 25.29 35.11 25.53
N LEU A 364 25.59 33.89 25.95
CA LEU A 364 25.59 32.73 25.05
C LEU A 364 24.17 32.38 24.55
N THR A 365 23.15 32.57 25.40
CA THR A 365 21.75 32.38 25.02
C THR A 365 21.32 33.41 23.97
N GLU A 366 21.69 34.67 24.13
CA GLU A 366 21.42 35.74 23.16
C GLU A 366 22.14 35.48 21.83
N GLU A 367 23.40 35.06 21.86
CA GLU A 367 24.18 34.72 20.66
C GLU A 367 23.58 33.52 19.92
N LEU A 368 23.29 32.43 20.63
CA LEU A 368 22.66 31.23 20.04
C LEU A 368 21.29 31.53 19.45
N ASN A 369 20.45 32.32 20.12
CA ASN A 369 19.15 32.73 19.58
C ASN A 369 19.31 33.55 18.28
N SER A 370 20.30 34.44 18.22
CA SER A 370 20.58 35.20 16.99
C SER A 370 21.06 34.29 15.85
N LYS A 371 21.96 33.34 16.13
CA LYS A 371 22.46 32.37 15.14
C LYS A 371 21.38 31.42 14.66
N LEU A 372 20.60 30.87 15.58
CA LEU A 372 19.43 30.03 15.30
C LEU A 372 18.42 30.76 14.42
N GLY A 373 18.08 32.01 14.75
CA GLY A 373 17.17 32.83 13.95
C GLY A 373 17.64 32.98 12.49
N ARG A 374 18.93 33.22 12.27
CA ARG A 374 19.51 33.31 10.92
C ARG A 374 19.51 31.98 10.18
N ALA A 375 19.85 30.89 10.86
CA ALA A 375 19.85 29.55 10.29
C ALA A 375 18.43 29.12 9.89
N LEU A 376 17.43 29.38 10.75
CA LEU A 376 16.01 29.14 10.46
C LEU A 376 15.53 29.92 9.24
N LEU A 377 15.85 31.23 9.16
CA LEU A 377 15.50 32.06 8.01
C LEU A 377 16.13 31.52 6.72
N LYS A 378 17.43 31.16 6.73
CA LYS A 378 18.10 30.59 5.56
C LYS A 378 17.52 29.25 5.13
N SER A 379 17.26 28.35 6.08
CA SER A 379 16.63 27.07 5.80
C SER A 379 15.26 27.27 5.14
N LYS A 380 14.42 28.14 5.69
CA LYS A 380 13.08 28.40 5.15
C LYS A 380 13.12 29.07 3.77
N ILE A 381 14.11 29.93 3.49
CA ILE A 381 14.28 30.50 2.15
C ILE A 381 14.51 29.39 1.12
N ILE A 382 15.38 28.42 1.41
CA ILE A 382 15.66 27.30 0.49
C ILE A 382 14.41 26.45 0.30
N ASP A 383 13.70 26.13 1.39
CA ASP A 383 12.46 25.36 1.31
C ASP A 383 11.41 26.05 0.40
N ILE A 384 11.26 27.37 0.51
CA ILE A 384 10.38 28.15 -0.38
C ILE A 384 10.86 28.14 -1.83
N GLU A 385 12.17 28.29 -2.06
CA GLU A 385 12.73 28.30 -3.41
C GLU A 385 12.56 26.95 -4.11
N GLU A 386 12.69 25.85 -3.38
CA GLU A 386 12.42 24.50 -3.87
C GLU A 386 10.93 24.31 -4.21
N LEU A 387 10.02 24.72 -3.33
CA LEU A 387 8.58 24.69 -3.61
C LEU A 387 8.21 25.58 -4.81
N SER A 388 8.83 26.76 -4.93
CA SER A 388 8.67 27.66 -6.09
C SER A 388 9.11 27.00 -7.38
N TYR A 389 10.21 26.25 -7.35
CA TYR A 389 10.65 25.50 -8.52
C TYR A 389 9.65 24.42 -8.92
N GLN A 390 9.14 23.63 -7.97
CA GLN A 390 8.15 22.58 -8.24
C GLN A 390 6.83 23.15 -8.78
N VAL A 391 6.30 24.21 -8.16
CA VAL A 391 5.08 24.90 -8.63
C VAL A 391 5.28 25.48 -10.03
N ARG A 392 6.44 26.07 -10.31
CA ARG A 392 6.76 26.59 -11.65
C ARG A 392 6.86 25.47 -12.68
N GLN A 393 7.52 24.36 -12.36
CA GLN A 393 7.62 23.21 -13.26
C GLN A 393 6.23 22.66 -13.62
N LEU A 394 5.34 22.52 -12.62
CA LEU A 394 3.95 22.11 -12.87
C LEU A 394 3.22 23.12 -13.78
N SER A 395 3.39 24.41 -13.53
CA SER A 395 2.79 25.47 -14.36
C SER A 395 3.30 25.44 -15.81
N GLU A 396 4.60 25.20 -16.01
CA GLU A 396 5.21 25.04 -17.33
C GLU A 396 4.74 23.77 -18.04
N GLU A 397 4.56 22.66 -17.32
CA GLU A 397 3.99 21.43 -17.86
C GLU A 397 2.53 21.64 -18.33
N LEU A 398 1.73 22.34 -17.54
CA LEU A 398 0.35 22.70 -17.90
C LEU A 398 0.29 23.61 -19.14
N ASP A 399 1.21 24.58 -19.25
CA ASP A 399 1.22 25.56 -20.34
C ASP A 399 1.74 24.95 -21.65
N ILE A 400 2.90 24.27 -21.59
CA ILE A 400 3.58 23.74 -22.77
C ILE A 400 2.96 22.42 -23.23
N ARG A 401 2.71 21.49 -22.29
CA ARG A 401 2.28 20.13 -22.62
C ARG A 401 0.78 19.92 -22.50
N LYS A 402 0.05 20.82 -21.84
CA LYS A 402 -1.39 20.68 -21.56
C LYS A 402 -1.72 19.30 -20.98
N ARG A 403 -0.84 18.80 -20.11
CA ARG A 403 -0.94 17.53 -19.39
C ARG A 403 -0.11 17.60 -18.12
N THR A 404 -0.51 16.85 -17.10
CA THR A 404 0.27 16.71 -15.86
C THR A 404 0.56 15.25 -15.60
N ASP A 405 1.81 14.91 -15.31
CA ASP A 405 2.18 13.55 -14.90
C ASP A 405 1.88 13.31 -13.40
N MET A 406 1.63 14.37 -12.63
CA MET A 406 1.24 14.30 -11.22
C MET A 406 -0.23 13.91 -11.05
N ALA A 407 -0.50 13.04 -10.08
CA ALA A 407 -1.86 12.67 -9.72
C ALA A 407 -2.59 13.87 -9.06
N PRO A 408 -3.91 14.02 -9.30
CA PRO A 408 -4.79 14.99 -8.63
C PRO A 408 -4.49 15.29 -7.17
N ASP A 409 -4.36 14.24 -6.36
CA ASP A 409 -4.18 14.35 -4.91
C ASP A 409 -2.79 14.89 -4.55
N ASP A 410 -1.77 14.58 -5.35
CA ASP A 410 -0.41 15.06 -5.12
C ASP A 410 -0.27 16.54 -5.48
N VAL A 411 -1.03 17.01 -6.48
CA VAL A 411 -1.11 18.44 -6.76
C VAL A 411 -1.82 19.18 -5.61
N GLU A 412 -2.88 18.58 -5.03
CA GLU A 412 -3.55 19.11 -3.84
C GLU A 412 -2.63 19.20 -2.62
N LYS A 413 -1.81 18.18 -2.39
CA LYS A 413 -0.76 18.21 -1.37
C LYS A 413 0.22 19.35 -1.63
N LEU A 414 0.75 19.48 -2.85
CA LEU A 414 1.70 20.52 -3.20
C LEU A 414 1.14 21.94 -2.94
N TRP A 415 -0.12 22.21 -3.31
CA TRP A 415 -0.75 23.50 -3.01
C TRP A 415 -0.90 23.75 -1.50
N SER A 416 -1.27 22.71 -0.75
CA SER A 416 -1.43 22.80 0.71
C SER A 416 -0.09 23.06 1.41
N GLU A 417 0.97 22.40 0.97
CA GLU A 417 2.33 22.54 1.47
C GLU A 417 2.89 23.93 1.15
N ALA A 418 2.76 24.40 -0.10
CA ALA A 418 3.16 25.75 -0.50
C ALA A 418 2.40 26.83 0.29
N SER A 419 1.09 26.69 0.42
CA SER A 419 0.26 27.64 1.19
C SER A 419 0.64 27.68 2.67
N ARG A 420 0.93 26.52 3.27
CA ARG A 420 1.40 26.41 4.65
C ARG A 420 2.78 27.04 4.82
N ALA A 421 3.71 26.72 3.92
CA ALA A 421 5.07 27.25 3.94
C ALA A 421 5.07 28.79 3.81
N ILE A 422 4.23 29.37 2.94
CA ILE A 422 4.07 30.83 2.82
C ILE A 422 3.61 31.45 4.16
N LYS A 423 2.59 30.87 4.81
CA LYS A 423 2.06 31.37 6.09
C LYS A 423 3.09 31.28 7.20
N GLU A 424 3.72 30.12 7.38
CA GLU A 424 4.78 29.91 8.36
C GLU A 424 5.94 30.88 8.16
N SER A 425 6.32 31.12 6.91
CA SER A 425 7.45 31.98 6.57
C SER A 425 7.15 33.46 6.77
N ARG A 426 5.90 33.91 6.54
CA ARG A 426 5.46 35.27 6.90
C ARG A 426 5.50 35.50 8.41
N VAL A 427 5.02 34.53 9.20
CA VAL A 427 5.08 34.60 10.68
C VAL A 427 6.52 34.62 11.18
N LEU A 428 7.38 33.76 10.62
CA LEU A 428 8.79 33.71 10.98
C LEU A 428 9.52 35.02 10.60
N ALA A 429 9.25 35.57 9.42
CA ALA A 429 9.82 36.84 8.99
C ALA A 429 9.38 38.00 9.89
N GLU A 430 8.11 38.05 10.29
CA GLU A 430 7.60 39.06 11.22
C GLU A 430 8.25 38.94 12.61
N ALA A 431 8.40 37.71 13.12
CA ALA A 431 9.08 37.46 14.39
C ALA A 431 10.57 37.89 14.37
N GLN A 432 11.20 37.94 13.19
CA GLN A 432 12.61 38.30 13.00
C GLN A 432 12.78 39.59 12.17
N ALA A 433 11.85 40.54 12.27
CA ALA A 433 11.81 41.74 11.43
C ALA A 433 13.07 42.66 11.50
N ALA A 434 13.93 42.46 12.50
CA ALA A 434 15.20 43.16 12.64
C ALA A 434 16.32 42.62 11.74
N ASP A 435 16.19 41.39 11.20
CA ASP A 435 17.21 40.77 10.35
C ASP A 435 16.92 41.02 8.85
N MET A 436 17.94 41.32 8.05
CA MET A 436 17.81 41.52 6.60
C MET A 436 17.26 40.27 5.90
N LEU A 437 17.56 39.07 6.41
CA LEU A 437 17.07 37.81 5.86
C LEU A 437 15.54 37.65 5.98
N SER A 438 14.91 38.32 6.95
CA SER A 438 13.44 38.31 7.07
C SER A 438 12.75 38.97 5.86
N TYR A 439 13.34 40.05 5.34
CA TYR A 439 12.87 40.72 4.13
C TYR A 439 13.10 39.85 2.89
N GLN A 440 14.22 39.14 2.81
CA GLN A 440 14.48 38.17 1.74
C GLN A 440 13.45 37.04 1.77
N LEU A 441 13.16 36.47 2.95
CA LEU A 441 12.16 35.42 3.11
C LEU A 441 10.76 35.93 2.73
N THR A 442 10.41 37.15 3.12
CA THR A 442 9.14 37.79 2.72
C THR A 442 9.03 37.95 1.21
N ALA A 443 10.11 38.38 0.55
CA ALA A 443 10.14 38.51 -0.91
C ALA A 443 9.99 37.15 -1.61
N ALA A 444 10.68 36.11 -1.11
CA ALA A 444 10.57 34.75 -1.62
C ALA A 444 9.15 34.18 -1.43
N ALA A 445 8.55 34.38 -0.25
CA ALA A 445 7.19 33.94 0.05
C ALA A 445 6.14 34.64 -0.84
N ASN A 446 6.29 35.94 -1.10
CA ASN A 446 5.39 36.67 -2.00
C ASN A 446 5.54 36.23 -3.46
N LYS A 447 6.77 35.90 -3.88
CA LYS A 447 7.02 35.33 -5.21
C LYS A 447 6.33 33.98 -5.36
N LEU A 448 6.51 33.08 -4.38
CA LEU A 448 5.84 31.77 -4.37
C LEU A 448 4.31 31.93 -4.34
N ASP A 449 3.75 32.84 -3.55
CA ASP A 449 2.31 33.11 -3.48
C ASP A 449 1.75 33.52 -4.86
N HIS A 450 2.46 34.37 -5.60
CA HIS A 450 2.04 34.76 -6.94
C HIS A 450 2.13 33.61 -7.95
N GLU A 451 3.23 32.84 -7.94
CA GLU A 451 3.41 31.67 -8.80
C GLU A 451 2.39 30.57 -8.51
N LEU A 452 2.06 30.38 -7.23
CA LEU A 452 1.05 29.44 -6.77
C LEU A 452 -0.34 29.82 -7.29
N GLN A 453 -0.72 31.09 -7.18
CA GLN A 453 -2.01 31.58 -7.69
C GLN A 453 -2.12 31.40 -9.21
N ASP A 454 -1.09 31.79 -9.97
CA ASP A 454 -1.05 31.60 -11.43
C ASP A 454 -1.15 30.10 -11.80
N ALA A 455 -0.37 29.23 -11.14
CA ALA A 455 -0.43 27.79 -11.36
C ALA A 455 -1.81 27.18 -11.02
N MET A 456 -2.45 27.63 -9.94
CA MET A 456 -3.79 27.19 -9.55
C MET A 456 -4.85 27.62 -10.57
N GLU A 457 -4.80 28.85 -11.08
CA GLU A 457 -5.72 29.32 -12.12
C GLU A 457 -5.58 28.49 -13.41
N ARG A 458 -4.34 28.24 -13.85
CA ARG A 458 -4.06 27.40 -15.02
C ARG A 458 -4.53 25.96 -14.83
N TYR A 459 -4.27 25.38 -13.65
CA TYR A 459 -4.71 24.03 -13.34
C TYR A 459 -6.24 23.91 -13.30
N ASN A 460 -6.94 24.90 -12.76
CA ASN A 460 -8.40 24.92 -12.74
C ASN A 460 -8.98 25.02 -14.16
N ALA A 461 -8.41 25.89 -15.01
CA ALA A 461 -8.80 25.97 -16.41
C ALA A 461 -8.56 24.64 -17.15
N PHE A 462 -7.42 23.99 -16.88
CA PHE A 462 -7.12 22.66 -17.41
C PHE A 462 -8.13 21.61 -16.94
N ARG A 463 -8.43 21.52 -15.64
CA ARG A 463 -9.47 20.61 -15.12
C ARG A 463 -10.84 20.88 -15.70
N GLU A 464 -11.18 22.14 -15.97
CA GLU A 464 -12.46 22.48 -16.59
C GLU A 464 -12.58 21.87 -17.99
N THR A 465 -11.52 21.93 -18.81
CA THR A 465 -11.52 21.33 -20.15
C THR A 465 -11.62 19.80 -20.10
N ILE A 466 -10.92 19.13 -19.17
CA ILE A 466 -11.09 17.69 -18.93
C ILE A 466 -12.52 17.36 -18.51
N ASN A 467 -13.09 18.13 -17.59
CA ASN A 467 -14.43 17.90 -17.09
C ASN A 467 -15.47 18.07 -18.20
N GLN A 468 -15.32 19.06 -19.08
CA GLN A 468 -16.20 19.23 -20.25
C GLN A 468 -16.14 18.00 -21.18
N ALA A 469 -14.95 17.48 -21.46
CA ALA A 469 -14.78 16.26 -22.26
C ALA A 469 -15.41 15.03 -21.58
N MET A 470 -15.21 14.87 -20.27
CA MET A 470 -15.80 13.78 -19.49
C MET A 470 -17.33 13.86 -19.41
N VAL A 471 -17.90 15.06 -19.28
CA VAL A 471 -19.36 15.28 -19.31
C VAL A 471 -19.93 14.88 -20.67
N LEU A 472 -19.26 15.26 -21.77
CA LEU A 472 -19.65 14.84 -23.11
C LEU A 472 -19.67 13.31 -23.25
N ILE A 473 -18.58 12.63 -22.86
CA ILE A 473 -18.46 11.17 -22.94
C ILE A 473 -19.51 10.47 -22.07
N ARG A 474 -19.71 10.92 -20.83
CA ARG A 474 -20.72 10.36 -19.92
C ARG A 474 -22.13 10.60 -20.44
N GLY A 475 -22.40 11.76 -21.03
CA GLY A 475 -23.68 12.07 -21.68
C GLY A 475 -24.01 11.06 -22.77
N ILE A 476 -23.06 10.84 -23.69
CA ILE A 476 -23.18 9.85 -24.77
C ILE A 476 -23.35 8.44 -24.22
N SER A 477 -22.56 8.04 -23.22
CA SER A 477 -22.63 6.70 -22.60
C SER A 477 -23.98 6.46 -21.92
N ASN A 478 -24.55 7.47 -21.28
CA ASN A 478 -25.87 7.37 -20.64
C ASN A 478 -27.00 7.26 -21.67
N GLU A 479 -26.95 8.06 -22.75
CA GLU A 479 -27.88 7.94 -23.88
C GLU A 479 -27.80 6.56 -24.54
N TRP A 480 -26.58 6.05 -24.74
CA TRP A 480 -26.32 4.70 -25.25
C TRP A 480 -26.97 3.62 -24.38
N ARG A 481 -26.69 3.62 -23.06
CA ARG A 481 -27.29 2.68 -22.10
C ARG A 481 -28.81 2.76 -22.06
N TRP A 482 -29.37 3.96 -22.26
CA TRP A 482 -30.82 4.14 -22.32
C TRP A 482 -31.42 3.46 -23.56
N MET A 483 -30.77 3.59 -24.72
CA MET A 483 -31.18 2.91 -25.96
C MET A 483 -31.08 1.39 -25.85
N GLU A 484 -30.04 0.88 -25.18
CA GLU A 484 -29.90 -0.55 -24.88
C GLU A 484 -31.11 -1.08 -24.11
N ARG A 485 -31.57 -0.35 -23.08
CA ARG A 485 -32.72 -0.74 -22.25
C ARG A 485 -34.05 -0.66 -22.99
N LYS A 486 -34.23 0.32 -23.87
CA LYS A 486 -35.51 0.53 -24.59
C LYS A 486 -35.72 -0.40 -25.79
N ARG A 487 -34.77 -1.28 -26.11
CA ARG A 487 -34.84 -2.18 -27.28
C ARG A 487 -35.11 -1.43 -28.59
N THR A 488 -34.45 -0.28 -28.77
CA THR A 488 -34.43 0.44 -30.05
C THR A 488 -33.85 -0.44 -31.17
N SER A 489 -34.19 -0.14 -32.42
CA SER A 489 -33.70 -0.93 -33.56
C SER A 489 -32.18 -0.79 -33.71
N LEU A 490 -31.54 -1.75 -34.38
CA LEU A 490 -30.09 -1.67 -34.66
C LEU A 490 -29.75 -0.49 -35.57
N THR A 491 -30.65 -0.12 -36.49
CA THR A 491 -30.50 1.07 -37.35
C THR A 491 -30.53 2.37 -36.56
N GLU A 492 -31.47 2.54 -35.63
CA GLU A 492 -31.54 3.72 -34.75
C GLU A 492 -30.29 3.84 -33.86
N ARG A 493 -29.76 2.71 -33.40
CA ARG A 493 -28.52 2.67 -32.60
C ARG A 493 -27.29 3.06 -33.41
N LYS A 494 -27.22 2.64 -34.67
CA LYS A 494 -26.15 3.01 -35.59
C LYS A 494 -26.15 4.51 -35.88
N GLU A 495 -27.29 5.08 -36.26
CA GLU A 495 -27.42 6.53 -36.50
C GLU A 495 -27.00 7.37 -35.28
N PHE A 496 -27.36 6.93 -34.08
CA PHE A 496 -26.90 7.56 -32.84
C PHE A 496 -25.38 7.49 -32.67
N LEU A 497 -24.77 6.32 -32.89
CA LEU A 497 -23.33 6.15 -32.77
C LEU A 497 -22.57 7.00 -33.78
N GLU A 498 -23.02 7.07 -35.03
CA GLU A 498 -22.45 7.97 -36.05
C GLU A 498 -22.50 9.44 -35.60
N GLY A 499 -23.64 9.88 -35.05
CA GLY A 499 -23.79 11.22 -34.47
C GLY A 499 -22.89 11.46 -33.26
N ALA A 500 -22.74 10.48 -32.37
CA ALA A 500 -21.86 10.53 -31.21
C ALA A 500 -20.37 10.58 -31.62
N ILE A 501 -19.97 9.76 -32.58
CA ILE A 501 -18.63 9.75 -33.18
C ILE A 501 -18.34 11.11 -33.83
N GLY A 502 -19.33 11.70 -34.52
CA GLY A 502 -19.24 13.06 -35.06
C GLY A 502 -18.96 14.11 -33.99
N ARG A 503 -19.78 14.14 -32.92
CA ARG A 503 -19.59 15.05 -31.77
C ARG A 503 -18.23 14.91 -31.11
N ILE A 504 -17.78 13.68 -30.86
CA ILE A 504 -16.46 13.40 -30.27
C ILE A 504 -15.34 13.81 -31.23
N SER A 505 -15.49 13.57 -32.54
CA SER A 505 -14.50 13.99 -33.55
C SER A 505 -14.37 15.51 -33.67
N GLU A 506 -15.48 16.24 -33.57
CA GLU A 506 -15.46 17.71 -33.54
C GLU A 506 -14.78 18.25 -32.28
N ALA A 507 -15.11 17.67 -31.12
CA ALA A 507 -14.43 18.00 -29.86
C ALA A 507 -12.93 17.67 -29.91
N LEU A 508 -12.55 16.55 -30.53
CA LEU A 508 -11.16 16.15 -30.71
C LEU A 508 -10.39 17.11 -31.63
N LYS A 509 -11.02 17.64 -32.69
CA LYS A 509 -10.41 18.66 -33.55
C LYS A 509 -10.22 20.01 -32.86
N ALA A 510 -11.05 20.32 -31.87
CA ALA A 510 -10.94 21.53 -31.07
C ALA A 510 -9.90 21.39 -29.96
N ALA A 511 -9.57 20.16 -29.54
CA ALA A 511 -8.53 19.87 -28.56
C ALA A 511 -7.13 19.89 -29.21
N ASP A 512 -6.11 20.29 -28.44
CA ASP A 512 -4.73 20.22 -28.92
C ASP A 512 -4.26 18.76 -29.05
N GLU A 513 -3.52 18.46 -30.12
CA GLU A 513 -3.17 17.09 -30.53
C GLU A 513 -2.50 16.26 -29.43
N ASP A 514 -1.66 16.88 -28.60
CA ASP A 514 -0.90 16.23 -27.51
C ASP A 514 -1.51 16.36 -26.10
N SER A 515 -2.69 16.98 -25.99
CA SER A 515 -3.35 17.19 -24.70
C SER A 515 -3.90 15.90 -24.09
N GLU A 516 -4.04 15.87 -22.76
CA GLU A 516 -4.71 14.76 -22.08
C GLU A 516 -6.18 14.62 -22.53
N VAL A 517 -6.84 15.75 -22.80
CA VAL A 517 -8.19 15.81 -23.36
C VAL A 517 -8.25 15.07 -24.70
N SER A 518 -7.27 15.27 -25.58
CA SER A 518 -7.15 14.57 -26.87
C SER A 518 -7.07 13.05 -26.67
N LYS A 519 -6.26 12.56 -25.72
CA LYS A 519 -6.15 11.12 -25.42
C LYS A 519 -7.46 10.51 -24.88
N ILE A 520 -8.14 11.23 -23.98
CA ILE A 520 -9.43 10.80 -23.43
C ILE A 520 -10.47 10.69 -24.55
N LEU A 521 -10.57 11.73 -25.39
CA LEU A 521 -11.50 11.78 -26.51
C LEU A 521 -11.15 10.74 -27.58
N SER A 522 -9.88 10.52 -27.89
CA SER A 522 -9.45 9.51 -28.88
C SER A 522 -9.74 8.09 -28.40
N GLY A 523 -9.49 7.79 -27.12
CA GLY A 523 -9.84 6.49 -26.53
C GLY A 523 -11.34 6.21 -26.60
N ALA A 524 -12.17 7.20 -26.25
CA ALA A 524 -13.62 7.09 -26.38
C ALA A 524 -14.06 6.92 -27.85
N LEU A 525 -13.45 7.69 -28.76
CA LEU A 525 -13.72 7.59 -30.20
C LEU A 525 -13.44 6.19 -30.76
N GLU A 526 -12.33 5.57 -30.38
CA GLU A 526 -11.98 4.20 -30.76
C GLU A 526 -12.98 3.19 -30.24
N GLU A 527 -13.41 3.33 -28.98
CA GLU A 527 -14.44 2.47 -28.38
C GLU A 527 -15.77 2.55 -29.14
N TYR A 528 -16.26 3.77 -29.40
CA TYR A 528 -17.53 3.96 -30.12
C TYR A 528 -17.43 3.52 -31.59
N ARG A 529 -16.30 3.72 -32.27
CA ARG A 529 -16.06 3.18 -33.63
C ARG A 529 -16.07 1.66 -33.65
N ARG A 530 -15.52 1.02 -32.61
CA ARG A 530 -15.55 -0.44 -32.47
C ARG A 530 -17.00 -0.92 -32.32
N LEU A 531 -17.80 -0.27 -31.47
CA LEU A 531 -19.23 -0.59 -31.30
C LEU A 531 -20.01 -0.41 -32.61
N ASP A 532 -19.79 0.70 -33.31
CA ASP A 532 -20.39 0.99 -34.60
C ASP A 532 -20.08 -0.11 -35.63
N SER A 533 -18.81 -0.49 -35.75
CA SER A 533 -18.37 -1.58 -36.65
C SER A 533 -18.98 -2.95 -36.28
N GLN A 534 -19.25 -3.21 -35.01
CA GLN A 534 -19.89 -4.45 -34.57
C GLN A 534 -21.36 -4.48 -34.97
N ILE A 535 -22.06 -3.36 -34.82
CA ILE A 535 -23.46 -3.24 -35.21
C ILE A 535 -23.59 -3.32 -36.73
N ASP A 536 -22.69 -2.67 -37.46
CA ASP A 536 -22.65 -2.74 -38.92
C ASP A 536 -22.50 -4.18 -39.41
N ARG A 537 -21.56 -4.95 -38.84
CA ARG A 537 -21.39 -6.38 -39.13
C ARG A 537 -22.65 -7.20 -38.85
N ILE A 538 -23.36 -6.91 -37.75
CA ILE A 538 -24.59 -7.62 -37.40
C ILE A 538 -25.67 -7.33 -38.43
N ILE A 539 -25.84 -6.06 -38.82
CA ILE A 539 -26.80 -5.65 -39.85
C ILE A 539 -26.48 -6.33 -41.18
N THR A 540 -25.23 -6.25 -41.65
CA THR A 540 -24.82 -6.89 -42.91
C THR A 540 -24.96 -8.41 -42.87
N SER A 541 -24.65 -9.06 -41.74
CA SER A 541 -24.83 -10.53 -41.62
C SER A 541 -26.29 -10.95 -41.63
N HIS A 542 -27.18 -10.11 -41.11
CA HIS A 542 -28.61 -10.41 -41.13
C HIS A 542 -29.21 -10.19 -42.52
N GLU A 543 -28.67 -9.24 -43.29
CA GLU A 543 -29.00 -9.05 -44.70
C GLU A 543 -28.42 -10.15 -45.60
N GLU A 544 -27.27 -10.74 -45.24
CA GLU A 544 -26.66 -11.87 -45.97
C GLU A 544 -27.26 -13.25 -45.61
N GLU A 545 -27.87 -13.41 -44.43
CA GLU A 545 -28.63 -14.62 -44.05
C GLU A 545 -30.03 -14.69 -44.67
N GLU A 546 -30.50 -13.64 -45.34
CA GLU A 546 -31.64 -13.75 -46.25
C GLU A 546 -31.24 -14.49 -47.54
N VAL A 547 -31.40 -15.81 -47.46
CA VAL A 547 -31.56 -16.77 -48.57
C VAL A 547 -30.26 -17.20 -49.26
N ALA A 548 -29.61 -18.24 -48.72
CA ALA A 548 -29.06 -19.27 -49.57
C ALA A 548 -30.23 -20.10 -50.12
N PRO A 549 -30.56 -20.02 -51.44
CA PRO A 549 -31.60 -20.87 -52.01
C PRO A 549 -31.12 -22.31 -51.89
N PHE A 550 -31.99 -23.19 -51.39
CA PHE A 550 -31.84 -24.65 -51.28
C PHE A 550 -30.69 -25.25 -52.11
N MET A 551 -29.83 -26.06 -51.50
CA MET A 551 -28.58 -26.48 -52.15
C MET A 551 -28.80 -27.48 -53.29
N ASP A 552 -29.92 -28.21 -53.27
CA ASP A 552 -30.26 -29.15 -54.33
C ASP A 552 -31.77 -29.20 -54.64
N LYS A 553 -32.08 -29.80 -55.78
CA LYS A 553 -33.45 -29.94 -56.28
C LYS A 553 -34.30 -30.89 -55.41
N GLU A 554 -33.70 -31.85 -54.72
CA GLU A 554 -34.42 -32.85 -53.92
C GLU A 554 -34.92 -32.22 -52.61
N GLU A 555 -34.12 -31.36 -52.00
CA GLU A 555 -34.43 -30.57 -50.81
C GLU A 555 -35.60 -29.61 -51.08
N VAL A 556 -35.55 -28.87 -52.20
CA VAL A 556 -36.67 -28.02 -52.66
C VAL A 556 -37.94 -28.85 -52.84
N THR A 557 -37.82 -30.03 -53.48
CA THR A 557 -38.98 -30.88 -53.75
C THR A 557 -39.60 -31.39 -52.45
N SER A 558 -38.78 -31.85 -51.51
CA SER A 558 -39.20 -32.33 -50.19
C SER A 558 -39.85 -31.22 -49.34
N ALA A 559 -39.26 -30.01 -49.35
CA ALA A 559 -39.79 -28.85 -48.64
C ALA A 559 -41.14 -28.41 -49.20
N ILE A 560 -41.29 -28.36 -50.53
CA ILE A 560 -42.57 -28.00 -51.18
C ILE A 560 -43.62 -29.08 -50.93
N GLU A 561 -43.28 -30.36 -51.00
CA GLU A 561 -44.22 -31.45 -50.73
C GLU A 561 -44.69 -31.45 -49.27
N SER A 562 -43.77 -31.18 -48.34
CA SER A 562 -44.10 -31.02 -46.92
C SER A 562 -45.01 -29.81 -46.70
N LEU A 563 -44.72 -28.67 -47.32
CA LEU A 563 -45.57 -27.48 -47.26
C LEU A 563 -46.97 -27.77 -47.80
N LEU A 564 -47.07 -28.37 -48.99
CA LEU A 564 -48.35 -28.74 -49.62
C LEU A 564 -49.16 -29.73 -48.79
N SER A 565 -48.53 -30.55 -47.96
CA SER A 565 -49.25 -31.45 -47.06
C SER A 565 -49.90 -30.73 -45.87
N VAL A 566 -49.31 -29.63 -45.41
CA VAL A 566 -49.74 -28.87 -44.22
C VAL A 566 -50.71 -27.74 -44.57
N ILE A 567 -50.57 -27.14 -45.76
CA ILE A 567 -51.39 -26.01 -46.23
C ILE A 567 -52.90 -26.27 -46.14
N PRO A 568 -53.44 -27.45 -46.55
CA PRO A 568 -54.88 -27.72 -46.42
C PRO A 568 -55.38 -27.67 -44.98
N GLN A 569 -54.58 -28.14 -44.01
CA GLN A 569 -54.92 -28.10 -42.59
C GLN A 569 -54.85 -26.67 -42.04
N LYS A 570 -53.82 -25.91 -42.42
CA LYS A 570 -53.67 -24.50 -42.06
C LYS A 570 -54.81 -23.65 -42.64
N ARG A 571 -55.21 -23.90 -43.88
CA ARG A 571 -56.36 -23.27 -44.53
C ARG A 571 -57.66 -23.57 -43.79
N ALA A 572 -57.89 -24.82 -43.39
CA ALA A 572 -59.05 -25.18 -42.56
C ALA A 572 -59.02 -24.42 -41.21
N SER A 573 -57.84 -24.29 -40.59
CA SER A 573 -57.70 -23.55 -39.32
C SER A 573 -57.98 -22.04 -39.45
N LEU A 574 -57.77 -21.42 -40.62
CA LEU A 574 -58.11 -20.01 -40.83
C LEU A 574 -59.60 -19.71 -40.59
N SER A 575 -60.47 -20.67 -40.94
CA SER A 575 -61.92 -20.54 -40.71
C SER A 575 -62.28 -20.56 -39.21
N SER A 576 -61.44 -21.15 -38.36
CA SER A 576 -61.64 -21.23 -36.91
C SER A 576 -61.13 -20.02 -36.13
N ILE A 577 -60.39 -19.10 -36.77
CA ILE A 577 -59.87 -17.89 -36.12
C ILE A 577 -60.97 -16.83 -36.11
N GLU A 578 -61.54 -16.50 -34.95
CA GLU A 578 -62.63 -15.51 -34.83
C GLU A 578 -62.19 -14.07 -35.15
N ASN A 579 -60.92 -13.72 -34.89
CA ASN A 579 -60.40 -12.37 -35.07
C ASN A 579 -59.99 -12.10 -36.54
N SER A 580 -60.67 -11.16 -37.20
CA SER A 580 -60.44 -10.82 -38.61
C SER A 580 -59.03 -10.33 -38.92
N LYS A 581 -58.42 -9.53 -38.03
CA LYS A 581 -57.05 -9.03 -38.23
C LYS A 581 -56.02 -10.14 -38.12
N GLN A 582 -56.21 -11.04 -37.16
CA GLN A 582 -55.31 -12.17 -36.96
C GLN A 582 -55.47 -13.21 -38.08
N ARG A 583 -56.70 -13.41 -38.55
CA ARG A 583 -57.00 -14.24 -39.73
C ARG A 583 -56.32 -13.70 -40.99
N GLU A 584 -56.39 -12.39 -41.23
CA GLU A 584 -55.72 -11.77 -42.39
C GLU A 584 -54.19 -11.85 -42.28
N LEU A 585 -53.63 -11.64 -41.09
CA LEU A 585 -52.19 -11.79 -40.88
C LEU A 585 -51.69 -13.22 -41.13
N GLU A 586 -52.41 -14.23 -40.60
CA GLU A 586 -52.09 -15.64 -40.87
C GLU A 586 -52.29 -16.01 -42.34
N ARG A 587 -53.29 -15.44 -43.02
CA ARG A 587 -53.48 -15.58 -44.46
C ARG A 587 -52.28 -15.03 -45.25
N GLN A 588 -51.82 -13.83 -44.91
CA GLN A 588 -50.66 -13.20 -45.55
C GLN A 588 -49.38 -13.99 -45.35
N LYS A 589 -49.16 -14.56 -44.15
CA LYS A 589 -48.02 -15.46 -43.90
C LYS A 589 -48.06 -16.70 -44.79
N ILE A 590 -49.23 -17.32 -44.93
CA ILE A 590 -49.41 -18.51 -45.78
C ILE A 590 -49.18 -18.15 -47.25
N LEU A 591 -49.70 -17.00 -47.72
CA LEU A 591 -49.48 -16.53 -49.09
C LEU A 591 -48.00 -16.25 -49.36
N SER A 592 -47.30 -15.57 -48.45
CA SER A 592 -45.87 -15.29 -48.59
C SER A 592 -45.05 -16.58 -48.68
N ALA A 593 -45.33 -17.58 -47.84
CA ALA A 593 -44.66 -18.88 -47.89
C ALA A 593 -44.94 -19.64 -49.20
N LEU A 594 -46.18 -19.59 -49.71
CA LEU A 594 -46.55 -20.19 -51.00
C LEU A 594 -45.88 -19.48 -52.18
N GLN A 595 -45.77 -18.15 -52.16
CA GLN A 595 -45.09 -17.37 -53.20
C GLN A 595 -43.59 -17.69 -53.24
N GLN A 596 -42.92 -17.75 -52.09
CA GLN A 596 -41.52 -18.19 -52.00
C GLN A 596 -41.33 -19.63 -52.51
N ALA A 597 -42.26 -20.53 -52.17
CA ALA A 597 -42.26 -21.90 -52.67
C ALA A 597 -42.47 -21.98 -54.19
N LEU A 598 -43.28 -21.09 -54.76
CA LEU A 598 -43.50 -20.99 -56.21
C LEU A 598 -42.24 -20.51 -56.93
N GLU A 599 -41.62 -19.42 -56.47
CA GLU A 599 -40.36 -18.90 -57.01
C GLU A 599 -39.23 -19.96 -56.93
N SER A 600 -39.17 -20.69 -55.82
CA SER A 600 -38.24 -21.82 -55.65
C SER A 600 -38.57 -22.96 -56.63
N ALA A 601 -39.84 -23.30 -56.82
CA ALA A 601 -40.24 -24.35 -57.78
C ALA A 601 -39.88 -23.97 -59.22
N GLU A 602 -40.09 -22.71 -59.60
CA GLU A 602 -39.80 -22.20 -60.95
C GLU A 602 -38.29 -22.16 -61.23
N SER A 603 -37.49 -21.66 -60.28
CA SER A 603 -36.02 -21.61 -60.42
C SER A 603 -35.39 -23.00 -60.59
N PHE A 604 -35.92 -24.02 -59.93
CA PHE A 604 -35.46 -25.43 -60.07
C PHE A 604 -36.18 -26.22 -61.17
N LYS A 605 -37.03 -25.57 -61.98
CA LYS A 605 -37.80 -26.17 -63.09
C LYS A 605 -38.71 -27.33 -62.66
N LEU A 606 -39.33 -27.24 -61.49
CA LEU A 606 -40.24 -28.22 -60.91
C LEU A 606 -41.69 -27.94 -61.34
N SER A 607 -42.00 -28.21 -62.61
CA SER A 607 -43.30 -27.85 -63.22
C SER A 607 -44.53 -28.50 -62.57
N LYS A 608 -44.38 -29.67 -61.94
CA LYS A 608 -45.47 -30.35 -61.23
C LYS A 608 -45.77 -29.68 -59.90
N GLN A 609 -44.73 -29.41 -59.10
CA GLN A 609 -44.83 -28.77 -57.79
C GLN A 609 -45.27 -27.31 -57.92
N ALA A 610 -44.74 -26.57 -58.90
CA ALA A 610 -45.16 -25.19 -59.19
C ALA A 610 -46.67 -25.08 -59.46
N LYS A 611 -47.22 -26.00 -60.27
CA LYS A 611 -48.68 -26.05 -60.52
C LYS A 611 -49.50 -26.37 -59.28
N ALA A 612 -48.99 -27.24 -58.40
CA ALA A 612 -49.67 -27.59 -57.16
C ALA A 612 -49.67 -26.41 -56.16
N VAL A 613 -48.55 -25.70 -56.05
CA VAL A 613 -48.44 -24.48 -55.23
C VAL A 613 -49.35 -23.37 -55.76
N GLN A 614 -49.34 -23.14 -57.08
CA GLN A 614 -50.20 -22.15 -57.73
C GLN A 614 -51.70 -22.42 -57.47
N ALA A 615 -52.13 -23.68 -57.57
CA ALA A 615 -53.51 -24.06 -57.28
C ALA A 615 -53.92 -23.77 -55.82
N GLU A 616 -53.00 -23.94 -54.86
CA GLU A 616 -53.26 -23.60 -53.46
C GLU A 616 -53.28 -22.09 -53.21
N ILE A 617 -52.46 -21.29 -53.91
CA ILE A 617 -52.52 -19.82 -53.87
C ILE A 617 -53.90 -19.35 -54.35
N GLU A 618 -54.34 -19.80 -55.52
CA GLU A 618 -55.66 -19.44 -56.08
C GLU A 618 -56.81 -19.85 -55.15
N ALA A 619 -56.71 -21.03 -54.53
CA ALA A 619 -57.68 -21.47 -53.54
C ALA A 619 -57.71 -20.56 -52.30
N LEU A 620 -56.56 -20.09 -51.82
CA LEU A 620 -56.46 -19.20 -50.66
C LEU A 620 -56.95 -17.78 -50.96
N GLU A 621 -56.70 -17.28 -52.17
CA GLU A 621 -57.20 -15.97 -52.64
C GLU A 621 -58.72 -15.96 -52.81
N SER A 622 -59.30 -17.05 -53.32
CA SER A 622 -60.75 -17.19 -53.47
C SER A 622 -61.51 -17.16 -52.14
N LEU A 623 -60.89 -17.70 -51.08
CA LEU A 623 -61.37 -17.64 -49.69
C LEU A 623 -61.32 -16.23 -49.11
N GLY A 624 -60.52 -15.34 -49.69
CA GLY A 624 -60.38 -13.96 -49.27
C GLY A 624 -61.43 -12.99 -49.80
N GLN A 625 -62.16 -13.40 -50.83
CA GLN A 625 -63.22 -12.61 -51.46
C GLN A 625 -64.62 -12.95 -50.90
N GLN A 626 -64.72 -13.96 -50.04
CA GLN A 626 -65.92 -14.36 -49.27
C GLN A 626 -65.85 -13.80 -47.85
#